data_AF-A0A9D8L2U7-F1
#
_entry.id   AF-A0A9D8L2U7-F1
#
_cell.length_a   1.000
_cell.length_b   1.000
_cell.length_c   1.000
_cell.angle_alpha   90.00
_cell.angle_beta   90.00
_cell.angle_gamma   90.00
#
_symmetry.space_group_name_H-M   'P 1'
#
loop_
_entity.id
_entity.type
_entity.pdbx_description
1 polymer ?
#
loop_
_entity_poly.entity_id
_entity_poly.type
_entity_poly.pdbx_seq_one_letter_code
_entity_poly.pdbx_strand_id
1 'polypeptide(L)'
;MERRLADLPTEEWNDVRVDITPREYVLDYLAHSFPVQLYEPFTDSEGNLSSRPVYRDGQPVESREAVARRDELIAQLASLPPVPGALDQIVQHFGTELVAEVTGRSRRIVRRSTPSGGDRLVVENRAAAANLAETQAFMDDSKRILIFSDAGGTGRSYHAELSARNTRLRVHYLLEPGWKADAAIQGLGRTHRTNQAQPPLFRPIATDVKAEKRFLSTIARRLDTLGAITRGQRQTGGQGLFRPEDNLESPYARDALRQLYLLLVRGKVEGCSLERFESATGLKLMDANGIKDELPPITTFLNRLLALTIALQGILFTAFEQLLTAKIEGAIAAGIYDVGLETLTAEGFTVTGRQTIYTHPGTGAETRLLTIAQR
;
A
#
# COMPACT_ATOMS: atom_id res chain seq x y z
N MET A 1 -3.88 -14.02 -12.69
CA MET A 1 -4.18 -13.89 -14.13
C MET A 1 -3.43 -14.91 -14.98
N GLU A 2 -2.12 -15.09 -14.79
CA GLU A 2 -1.28 -16.00 -15.59
C GLU A 2 -1.76 -17.46 -15.61
N ARG A 3 -2.25 -17.96 -14.46
CA ARG A 3 -2.85 -19.30 -14.35
C ARG A 3 -4.03 -19.49 -15.30
N ARG A 4 -4.93 -18.51 -15.37
CA ARG A 4 -6.12 -18.57 -16.22
C ARG A 4 -5.80 -18.42 -17.71
N LEU A 5 -4.84 -17.57 -18.04
CA LEU A 5 -4.30 -17.49 -19.41
C LEU A 5 -3.61 -18.79 -19.84
N ALA A 6 -3.29 -19.71 -18.92
CA ALA A 6 -2.78 -21.04 -19.25
C ALA A 6 -3.88 -22.07 -19.52
N ASP A 7 -5.06 -21.86 -18.96
CA ASP A 7 -6.22 -22.74 -19.15
C ASP A 7 -7.05 -22.34 -20.39
N LEU A 8 -6.84 -21.14 -20.94
CA LEU A 8 -7.48 -20.66 -22.18
C LEU A 8 -6.98 -21.42 -23.42
N PRO A 9 -7.86 -22.10 -24.18
CA PRO A 9 -7.50 -22.75 -25.43
C PRO A 9 -6.83 -21.77 -26.40
N THR A 10 -5.79 -22.19 -27.11
CA THR A 10 -5.05 -21.35 -28.07
C THR A 10 -5.93 -20.81 -29.20
N GLU A 11 -7.03 -21.50 -29.50
CA GLU A 11 -8.04 -21.10 -30.48
C GLU A 11 -8.76 -19.80 -30.08
N GLU A 12 -8.93 -19.57 -28.78
CA GLU A 12 -9.62 -18.39 -28.23
C GLU A 12 -8.70 -17.18 -28.05
N TRP A 13 -7.38 -17.36 -28.23
CA TRP A 13 -6.41 -16.29 -27.97
C TRP A 13 -6.59 -15.06 -28.86
N ASN A 14 -7.19 -15.24 -30.04
CA ASN A 14 -7.45 -14.15 -30.98
C ASN A 14 -8.75 -13.38 -30.69
N ASP A 15 -9.60 -13.86 -29.78
CA ASP A 15 -10.83 -13.18 -29.37
C ASP A 15 -11.23 -13.64 -27.95
N VAL A 16 -10.61 -13.05 -26.94
CA VAL A 16 -10.83 -13.41 -25.53
C VAL A 16 -12.18 -12.90 -25.07
N ARG A 17 -13.11 -13.82 -24.79
CA ARG A 17 -14.48 -13.52 -24.32
C ARG A 17 -14.74 -13.86 -22.86
N VAL A 18 -13.77 -14.46 -22.18
CA VAL A 18 -13.87 -14.80 -20.76
C VAL A 18 -13.60 -13.58 -19.90
N ASP A 19 -14.06 -13.62 -18.64
CA ASP A 19 -13.66 -12.62 -17.66
C ASP A 19 -12.13 -12.70 -17.47
N ILE A 20 -11.46 -11.56 -17.44
CA ILE A 20 -10.00 -11.49 -17.28
C ILE A 20 -9.64 -10.70 -16.02
N THR A 21 -10.64 -10.36 -15.21
CA THR A 21 -10.48 -9.57 -14.01
C THR A 21 -10.21 -10.46 -12.80
N PRO A 22 -9.78 -9.87 -11.66
CA PRO A 22 -9.60 -10.61 -10.43
C PRO A 22 -10.88 -11.23 -9.86
N ARG A 23 -12.07 -10.92 -10.42
CA ARG A 23 -13.37 -11.34 -9.90
C ARG A 23 -13.40 -12.83 -9.60
N GLU A 24 -13.02 -13.67 -10.55
CA GLU A 24 -13.06 -15.12 -10.33
C GLU A 24 -12.15 -15.61 -9.22
N TYR A 25 -10.96 -15.03 -9.04
CA TYR A 25 -10.11 -15.39 -7.90
C TYR A 25 -10.80 -15.11 -6.56
N VAL A 26 -11.57 -14.02 -6.49
CA VAL A 26 -12.35 -13.67 -5.30
C VAL A 26 -13.54 -14.63 -5.14
N LEU A 27 -14.26 -14.94 -6.23
CA LEU A 27 -15.39 -15.87 -6.18
C LEU A 27 -14.95 -17.28 -5.79
N ASP A 28 -13.87 -17.79 -6.38
CA ASP A 28 -13.27 -19.08 -6.05
C ASP A 28 -12.80 -19.11 -4.59
N TYR A 29 -12.15 -18.03 -4.13
CA TYR A 29 -11.74 -17.93 -2.74
C TYR A 29 -12.94 -18.04 -1.80
N LEU A 30 -14.05 -17.34 -2.09
CA LEU A 30 -15.27 -17.40 -1.28
C LEU A 30 -15.95 -18.76 -1.36
N ALA A 31 -15.99 -19.39 -2.54
CA ALA A 31 -16.59 -20.71 -2.71
C ALA A 31 -15.90 -21.76 -1.80
N HIS A 32 -14.57 -21.67 -1.64
CA HIS A 32 -13.78 -22.66 -0.92
C HIS A 32 -13.39 -22.28 0.52
N SER A 33 -13.35 -20.98 0.84
CA SER A 33 -12.80 -20.49 2.12
C SER A 33 -13.83 -19.78 3.00
N PHE A 34 -15.06 -19.54 2.51
CA PHE A 34 -16.10 -18.95 3.34
C PHE A 34 -16.50 -19.93 4.46
N PRO A 35 -16.60 -19.48 5.72
CA PRO A 35 -16.87 -20.37 6.86
C PRO A 35 -18.32 -20.85 6.83
N VAL A 36 -18.53 -22.05 6.29
CA VAL A 36 -19.86 -22.69 6.21
C VAL A 36 -20.06 -23.79 7.26
N GLN A 37 -19.02 -24.17 7.98
CA GLN A 37 -19.09 -25.25 8.98
C GLN A 37 -20.01 -24.87 10.15
N LEU A 38 -20.88 -25.80 10.53
CA LEU A 38 -21.76 -25.68 11.69
C LEU A 38 -20.97 -25.87 12.97
N TYR A 39 -21.18 -24.98 13.94
CA TYR A 39 -20.63 -25.08 15.29
C TYR A 39 -21.77 -25.27 16.30
N GLU A 40 -21.53 -26.10 17.30
CA GLU A 40 -22.42 -26.27 18.46
C GLU A 40 -21.73 -25.75 19.73
N PRO A 41 -22.49 -25.13 20.65
CA PRO A 41 -21.95 -24.76 21.96
C PRO A 41 -21.68 -26.03 22.78
N PHE A 42 -20.60 -26.01 23.55
CA PHE A 42 -20.32 -27.01 24.59
C PHE A 42 -19.73 -26.33 25.81
N THR A 43 -19.95 -26.91 26.98
CA THR A 43 -19.31 -26.47 28.22
C THR A 43 -18.08 -27.34 28.44
N ASP A 44 -16.92 -26.71 28.64
CA ASP A 44 -15.70 -27.42 28.97
C ASP A 44 -15.69 -27.91 30.44
N SER A 45 -14.63 -28.61 30.84
CA SER A 45 -14.46 -29.12 32.20
C SER A 45 -14.34 -28.04 33.27
N GLU A 46 -14.07 -26.79 32.88
CA GLU A 46 -13.92 -25.63 33.76
C GLU A 46 -15.22 -24.81 33.86
N GLY A 47 -16.27 -25.20 33.14
CA GLY A 47 -17.56 -24.50 33.11
C GLY A 47 -17.62 -23.36 32.09
N ASN A 48 -16.60 -23.18 31.25
CA ASN A 48 -16.60 -22.14 30.23
C ASN A 48 -17.41 -22.61 29.00
N LEU A 49 -18.25 -21.71 28.50
CA LEU A 49 -18.98 -21.93 27.25
C LEU A 49 -18.04 -21.72 26.06
N SER A 50 -17.84 -22.77 25.27
CA SER A 50 -17.04 -22.78 24.04
C SER A 50 -17.87 -23.29 22.86
N SER A 51 -17.35 -23.17 21.64
CA SER A 51 -18.00 -23.72 20.43
C SER A 51 -17.09 -24.74 19.77
N ARG A 52 -17.65 -25.86 19.30
CA ARG A 52 -16.91 -26.87 18.54
C ARG A 52 -17.58 -27.20 17.21
N PRO A 53 -16.79 -27.59 16.18
CA PRO A 53 -17.35 -28.02 14.90
C PRO A 53 -18.22 -29.27 15.04
N VAL A 54 -19.36 -29.28 14.35
CA VAL A 54 -20.25 -30.44 14.27
C VAL A 54 -19.78 -31.38 13.16
N TYR A 55 -19.71 -32.69 13.46
CA TYR A 55 -19.39 -33.75 12.50
C TYR A 55 -20.53 -34.77 12.43
N ARG A 56 -20.77 -35.31 11.24
CA ARG A 56 -21.64 -36.47 11.00
C ARG A 56 -20.91 -37.43 10.07
N ASP A 57 -20.81 -38.70 10.48
CA ASP A 57 -20.11 -39.75 9.72
C ASP A 57 -18.67 -39.38 9.34
N GLY A 58 -17.97 -38.66 10.23
CA GLY A 58 -16.59 -38.19 10.00
C GLY A 58 -16.46 -36.99 9.07
N GLN A 59 -17.56 -36.45 8.53
CA GLN A 59 -17.56 -35.26 7.68
C GLN A 59 -18.06 -34.03 8.44
N PRO A 60 -17.49 -32.83 8.20
CA PRO A 60 -17.98 -31.60 8.80
C PRO A 60 -19.40 -31.30 8.30
N VAL A 61 -20.29 -30.95 9.23
CA VAL A 61 -21.66 -30.55 8.89
C VAL A 61 -21.67 -29.08 8.50
N GLU A 62 -22.31 -28.73 7.39
CA GLU A 62 -22.48 -27.34 6.99
C GLU A 62 -23.73 -26.71 7.63
N SER A 63 -23.60 -25.44 8.04
CA SER A 63 -24.71 -24.60 8.44
C SER A 63 -25.44 -24.10 7.18
N ARG A 64 -26.71 -24.47 7.03
CA ARG A 64 -27.54 -24.04 5.89
C ARG A 64 -27.61 -22.51 5.76
N GLU A 65 -27.62 -21.81 6.90
CA GLU A 65 -27.62 -20.34 6.92
C GLU A 65 -26.28 -19.77 6.43
N ALA A 66 -25.16 -20.35 6.85
CA ALA A 66 -23.84 -19.88 6.43
C ALA A 66 -23.60 -20.14 4.93
N VAL A 67 -24.07 -21.28 4.42
CA VAL A 67 -24.08 -21.60 2.99
C VAL A 67 -24.91 -20.57 2.21
N ALA A 68 -26.13 -20.26 2.67
CA ALA A 68 -26.98 -19.26 2.02
C ALA A 68 -26.32 -17.87 1.99
N ARG A 69 -25.67 -17.45 3.09
CA ARG A 69 -24.93 -16.18 3.14
C ARG A 69 -23.73 -16.14 2.19
N ARG A 70 -23.00 -17.25 2.07
CA ARG A 70 -21.90 -17.39 1.09
C ARG A 70 -22.43 -17.20 -0.33
N ASP A 71 -23.49 -17.92 -0.67
CA ASP A 71 -24.03 -17.96 -2.02
C ASP A 71 -24.63 -16.60 -2.41
N GLU A 72 -25.29 -15.91 -1.47
CA GLU A 72 -25.77 -14.53 -1.64
C GLU A 72 -24.60 -13.55 -1.88
N LEU A 73 -23.53 -13.64 -1.09
CA LEU A 73 -22.34 -12.80 -1.27
C LEU A 73 -21.66 -13.03 -2.62
N ILE A 74 -21.55 -14.30 -3.05
CA ILE A 74 -21.01 -14.67 -4.36
C ILE A 74 -21.88 -14.07 -5.47
N ALA A 75 -23.21 -14.21 -5.38
CA ALA A 75 -24.13 -13.65 -6.37
C ALA A 75 -24.03 -12.12 -6.45
N GLN A 76 -23.95 -11.45 -5.29
CA GLN A 76 -23.78 -10.01 -5.22
C GLN A 76 -22.46 -9.58 -5.88
N LEU A 77 -21.33 -10.19 -5.52
CA LEU A 77 -20.03 -9.86 -6.10
C LEU A 77 -19.94 -10.17 -7.61
N ALA A 78 -20.57 -11.24 -8.06
CA ALA A 78 -20.66 -11.58 -9.47
C ALA A 78 -21.45 -10.53 -10.28
N SER A 79 -22.44 -9.89 -9.64
CA SER A 79 -23.25 -8.83 -10.26
C SER A 79 -22.55 -7.47 -10.38
N LEU A 80 -21.49 -7.23 -9.60
CA LEU A 80 -20.76 -5.96 -9.63
C LEU A 80 -19.95 -5.83 -10.93
N PRO A 81 -19.77 -4.62 -11.48
CA PRO A 81 -18.91 -4.40 -12.63
C PRO A 81 -17.49 -4.95 -12.43
N PRO A 82 -16.88 -5.57 -13.46
CA PRO A 82 -15.55 -6.13 -13.34
C PRO A 82 -14.50 -5.01 -13.25
N VAL A 83 -13.49 -5.18 -12.39
CA VAL A 83 -12.38 -4.22 -12.25
C VAL A 83 -11.16 -4.77 -12.99
N PRO A 84 -10.76 -4.20 -14.14
CA PRO A 84 -9.61 -4.71 -14.89
C PRO A 84 -8.31 -4.43 -14.14
N GLY A 85 -7.32 -5.32 -14.32
CA GLY A 85 -5.99 -5.14 -13.73
C GLY A 85 -5.29 -3.89 -14.27
N ALA A 86 -4.61 -3.14 -13.41
CA ALA A 86 -3.96 -1.88 -13.77
C ALA A 86 -2.96 -2.02 -14.93
N LEU A 87 -2.16 -3.10 -14.94
CA LEU A 87 -1.22 -3.40 -16.03
C LEU A 87 -1.92 -3.51 -17.38
N ASP A 88 -3.02 -4.27 -17.43
CA ASP A 88 -3.76 -4.48 -18.67
C ASP A 88 -4.44 -3.20 -19.12
N GLN A 89 -4.99 -2.39 -18.20
CA GLN A 89 -5.56 -1.09 -18.55
C GLN A 89 -4.52 -0.16 -19.19
N ILE A 90 -3.31 -0.08 -18.64
CA ILE A 90 -2.25 0.78 -19.19
C ILE A 90 -1.83 0.27 -20.58
N VAL A 91 -1.60 -1.03 -20.73
CA VAL A 91 -1.21 -1.62 -22.02
C VAL A 91 -2.31 -1.50 -23.07
N GLN A 92 -3.57 -1.72 -22.71
CA GLN A 92 -4.70 -1.62 -23.63
C GLN A 92 -5.02 -0.17 -24.02
N HIS A 93 -4.75 0.80 -23.15
CA HIS A 93 -4.98 2.21 -23.42
C HIS A 93 -3.88 2.83 -24.27
N PHE A 94 -2.61 2.62 -23.92
CA PHE A 94 -1.48 3.24 -24.61
C PHE A 94 -0.88 2.38 -25.73
N GLY A 95 -1.22 1.10 -25.77
CA GLY A 95 -0.70 0.15 -26.75
C GLY A 95 0.71 -0.35 -26.43
N THR A 96 1.04 -1.48 -27.04
CA THR A 96 2.35 -2.15 -26.86
C THR A 96 3.50 -1.37 -27.47
N GLU A 97 3.22 -0.48 -28.42
CA GLU A 97 4.23 0.35 -29.09
C GLU A 97 4.75 1.47 -28.18
N LEU A 98 3.94 1.98 -27.25
CA LEU A 98 4.34 3.05 -26.34
C LEU A 98 4.75 2.53 -24.95
N VAL A 99 4.28 1.34 -24.58
CA VAL A 99 4.49 0.74 -23.26
C VAL A 99 5.59 -0.32 -23.31
N ALA A 100 6.67 -0.05 -22.59
CA ALA A 100 7.69 -1.02 -22.24
C ALA A 100 7.26 -1.80 -21.00
N GLU A 101 7.01 -3.09 -21.16
CA GLU A 101 6.63 -3.96 -20.04
C GLU A 101 7.86 -4.76 -19.58
N VAL A 102 8.27 -4.58 -18.33
CA VAL A 102 9.39 -5.28 -17.68
C VAL A 102 8.88 -6.01 -16.43
N THR A 103 7.99 -6.96 -16.65
CA THR A 103 7.31 -7.75 -15.61
C THR A 103 7.68 -9.23 -15.71
N GLY A 104 7.29 -10.01 -14.70
CA GLY A 104 7.39 -11.47 -14.72
C GLY A 104 6.37 -12.20 -15.60
N ARG A 105 5.42 -11.48 -16.25
CA ARG A 105 4.33 -12.11 -17.00
C ARG A 105 4.85 -12.77 -18.28
N SER A 106 4.58 -14.07 -18.44
CA SER A 106 4.80 -14.77 -19.72
C SER A 106 3.73 -14.45 -20.77
N ARG A 107 2.58 -13.89 -20.37
CA ARG A 107 1.47 -13.52 -21.25
C ARG A 107 0.81 -12.21 -20.85
N ARG A 108 0.36 -11.46 -21.85
CA ARG A 108 -0.42 -10.21 -21.66
C ARG A 108 -1.68 -10.20 -22.52
N ILE A 109 -2.62 -9.34 -22.16
CA ILE A 109 -3.85 -9.13 -22.92
C ILE A 109 -3.80 -7.75 -23.57
N VAL A 110 -3.90 -7.72 -24.89
CA VAL A 110 -3.85 -6.49 -25.69
C VAL A 110 -5.18 -6.25 -26.37
N ARG A 111 -5.49 -4.99 -26.62
CA ARG A 111 -6.65 -4.56 -27.40
C ARG A 111 -6.22 -4.40 -28.86
N ARG A 112 -6.93 -5.06 -29.78
CA ARG A 112 -6.71 -4.91 -31.23
C ARG A 112 -8.01 -4.57 -31.94
N SER A 113 -7.94 -3.61 -32.85
CA SER A 113 -9.08 -3.27 -33.69
C SER A 113 -9.38 -4.40 -34.68
N THR A 114 -10.66 -4.65 -34.88
CA THR A 114 -11.16 -5.63 -35.85
C THR A 114 -11.33 -4.96 -37.22
N PRO A 115 -11.28 -5.73 -38.32
CA PRO A 115 -11.60 -5.21 -39.66
C PRO A 115 -13.01 -4.61 -39.77
N SER A 116 -13.92 -5.02 -38.88
CA SER A 116 -15.29 -4.52 -38.79
C SER A 116 -15.45 -3.21 -37.99
N GLY A 117 -14.35 -2.60 -37.52
CA GLY A 117 -14.38 -1.33 -36.79
C GLY A 117 -14.70 -1.44 -35.29
N GLY A 118 -14.67 -2.65 -34.73
CA GLY A 118 -14.74 -2.89 -33.28
C GLY A 118 -13.37 -3.13 -32.66
N ASP A 119 -13.34 -3.45 -31.37
CA ASP A 119 -12.14 -3.90 -30.67
C ASP A 119 -12.34 -5.32 -30.16
N ARG A 120 -11.25 -6.11 -30.13
CA ARG A 120 -11.20 -7.41 -29.47
C ARG A 120 -9.97 -7.51 -28.57
N LEU A 121 -10.07 -8.38 -27.56
CA LEU A 121 -8.97 -8.69 -26.67
C LEU A 121 -8.21 -9.90 -27.20
N VAL A 122 -6.88 -9.81 -27.22
CA VAL A 122 -5.99 -10.84 -27.77
C VAL A 122 -4.93 -11.19 -26.73
N VAL A 123 -4.61 -12.48 -26.59
CA VAL A 123 -3.50 -12.95 -25.77
C VAL A 123 -2.20 -12.88 -26.57
N GLU A 124 -1.19 -12.22 -26.01
CA GLU A 124 0.17 -12.22 -26.57
C GLU A 124 1.14 -12.91 -25.61
N ASN A 125 1.93 -13.83 -26.16
CA ASN A 125 3.08 -14.40 -25.44
C ASN A 125 4.20 -13.36 -25.34
N ARG A 126 4.87 -13.35 -24.19
CA ARG A 126 6.09 -12.58 -23.93
C ARG A 126 7.25 -13.55 -23.73
N ALA A 127 8.27 -13.43 -24.57
CA ALA A 127 9.50 -14.21 -24.41
C ALA A 127 10.25 -13.80 -23.13
N ALA A 128 10.99 -14.72 -22.51
CA ALA A 128 11.82 -14.40 -21.33
C ALA A 128 12.84 -13.27 -21.61
N ALA A 129 13.35 -13.20 -22.85
CA ALA A 129 14.25 -12.15 -23.30
C ALA A 129 13.58 -10.78 -23.54
N ALA A 130 12.23 -10.72 -23.58
CA ALA A 130 11.49 -9.50 -23.88
C ALA A 130 11.83 -8.37 -22.91
N ASN A 131 12.07 -8.68 -21.64
CA ASN A 131 12.41 -7.67 -20.63
C ASN A 131 13.67 -6.86 -20.98
N LEU A 132 14.66 -7.46 -21.66
CA LEU A 132 15.86 -6.73 -22.11
C LEU A 132 15.53 -5.79 -23.27
N ALA A 133 14.82 -6.29 -24.28
CA ALA A 133 14.42 -5.50 -25.44
C ALA A 133 13.50 -4.34 -25.05
N GLU A 134 12.55 -4.57 -24.14
CA GLU A 134 11.64 -3.56 -23.61
C GLU A 134 12.38 -2.47 -22.81
N THR A 135 13.37 -2.87 -22.01
CA THR A 135 14.24 -1.93 -21.29
C THR A 135 15.02 -1.06 -22.28
N GLN A 136 15.62 -1.67 -23.29
CA GLN A 136 16.39 -0.96 -24.30
C GLN A 136 15.51 0.01 -25.09
N ALA A 137 14.32 -0.44 -25.51
CA ALA A 137 13.38 0.40 -26.24
C ALA A 137 12.92 1.63 -25.43
N PHE A 138 12.79 1.50 -24.10
CA PHE A 138 12.53 2.65 -23.23
C PHE A 138 13.75 3.59 -23.13
N MET A 139 14.95 3.05 -22.92
CA MET A 139 16.18 3.85 -22.77
C MET A 139 16.62 4.52 -24.08
N ASP A 140 16.27 3.94 -25.22
CA ASP A 140 16.48 4.49 -26.58
C ASP A 140 15.41 5.49 -27.01
N ASP A 141 14.47 5.80 -26.11
CA ASP A 141 13.37 6.74 -26.31
C ASP A 141 12.32 6.29 -27.35
N SER A 142 12.37 5.01 -27.76
CA SER A 142 11.39 4.40 -28.67
C SER A 142 10.04 4.15 -27.99
N LYS A 143 10.08 3.81 -26.69
CA LYS A 143 8.89 3.66 -25.83
C LYS A 143 8.89 4.71 -24.73
N ARG A 144 7.73 5.33 -24.48
CA ARG A 144 7.63 6.48 -23.55
C ARG A 144 7.21 6.09 -22.15
N ILE A 145 6.54 4.95 -22.00
CA ILE A 145 6.01 4.47 -20.72
C ILE A 145 6.75 3.19 -20.39
N LEU A 146 7.23 3.04 -19.15
CA LEU A 146 7.82 1.80 -18.67
C LEU A 146 7.08 1.34 -17.42
N ILE A 147 6.67 0.08 -17.42
CA ILE A 147 6.06 -0.58 -16.28
C ILE A 147 6.98 -1.72 -15.85
N PHE A 148 7.28 -1.82 -14.55
CA PHE A 148 8.11 -2.90 -14.05
C PHE A 148 7.57 -3.48 -12.74
N SER A 149 7.86 -4.75 -12.51
CA SER A 149 7.60 -5.45 -11.26
C SER A 149 8.90 -6.04 -10.70
N ASP A 150 8.88 -6.49 -9.45
CA ASP A 150 10.06 -7.10 -8.80
C ASP A 150 10.63 -8.27 -9.63
N ALA A 151 9.76 -9.17 -10.08
CA ALA A 151 10.12 -10.32 -10.92
C ALA A 151 10.77 -9.99 -12.29
N GLY A 152 10.62 -8.76 -12.79
CA GLY A 152 11.17 -8.34 -14.09
C GLY A 152 12.38 -7.39 -13.99
N GLY A 153 12.60 -6.75 -12.83
CA GLY A 153 13.50 -5.62 -12.68
C GLY A 153 14.92 -5.91 -12.19
N THR A 154 15.26 -7.15 -11.85
CA THR A 154 16.56 -7.49 -11.26
C THR A 154 17.72 -7.03 -12.15
N GLY A 155 18.65 -6.27 -11.58
CA GLY A 155 19.85 -5.77 -12.27
C GLY A 155 19.63 -4.62 -13.26
N ARG A 156 18.40 -4.13 -13.46
CA ARG A 156 18.11 -3.08 -14.45
C ARG A 156 18.05 -1.67 -13.85
N SER A 157 18.24 -0.67 -14.68
CA SER A 157 18.19 0.75 -14.33
C SER A 157 17.40 1.51 -15.39
N TYR A 158 16.52 2.40 -14.94
CA TYR A 158 15.60 3.17 -15.79
C TYR A 158 15.66 4.68 -15.48
N HIS A 159 16.70 5.13 -14.77
CA HIS A 159 16.91 6.55 -14.46
C HIS A 159 17.16 7.35 -15.74
N ALA A 160 17.05 8.67 -15.65
CA ALA A 160 17.37 9.58 -16.76
C ALA A 160 18.89 9.70 -16.94
N GLU A 161 19.55 8.59 -17.27
CA GLU A 161 21.02 8.51 -17.39
C GLU A 161 21.55 9.45 -18.47
N LEU A 162 22.61 10.22 -18.17
CA LEU A 162 23.20 11.20 -19.08
C LEU A 162 23.77 10.59 -20.38
N SER A 163 24.17 9.32 -20.34
CA SER A 163 24.68 8.57 -21.50
C SER A 163 23.59 7.94 -22.35
N ALA A 164 22.36 7.83 -21.83
CA ALA A 164 21.24 7.25 -22.54
C ALA A 164 20.58 8.27 -23.45
N ARG A 165 19.91 7.79 -24.50
CA ARG A 165 19.15 8.67 -25.41
C ARG A 165 17.94 9.29 -24.72
N ASN A 166 17.22 8.50 -23.92
CA ASN A 166 16.08 8.97 -23.15
C ASN A 166 16.53 9.60 -21.83
N THR A 167 16.76 10.91 -21.81
CA THR A 167 17.08 11.70 -20.61
C THR A 167 15.86 12.41 -20.01
N ARG A 168 14.63 12.03 -20.37
CA ARG A 168 13.40 12.71 -19.89
C ARG A 168 13.21 12.59 -18.37
N LEU A 169 12.53 13.56 -17.77
CA LEU A 169 12.13 13.49 -16.37
C LEU A 169 11.34 12.20 -16.10
N ARG A 170 11.80 11.43 -15.10
CA ARG A 170 11.11 10.21 -14.68
C ARG A 170 10.00 10.59 -13.71
N VAL A 171 8.75 10.47 -14.15
CA VAL A 171 7.59 10.52 -13.25
C VAL A 171 7.25 9.08 -12.88
N HIS A 172 7.70 8.66 -11.70
CA HIS A 172 7.56 7.28 -11.22
C HIS A 172 6.29 7.16 -10.39
N TYR A 173 5.26 6.56 -10.99
CA TYR A 173 4.02 6.21 -10.33
C TYR A 173 4.19 4.91 -9.53
N LEU A 174 4.03 4.98 -8.21
CA LEU A 174 4.11 3.83 -7.32
C LEU A 174 2.69 3.30 -7.10
N LEU A 175 2.28 2.35 -7.95
CA LEU A 175 0.93 1.77 -7.95
C LEU A 175 0.74 0.75 -6.82
N GLU A 176 1.65 -0.21 -6.71
CA GLU A 176 1.60 -1.24 -5.67
C GLU A 176 2.99 -1.32 -5.01
N PRO A 177 3.21 -0.55 -3.94
CA PRO A 177 4.42 -0.70 -3.19
C PRO A 177 4.37 -2.02 -2.42
N GLY A 178 5.26 -2.94 -2.75
CA GLY A 178 5.31 -4.23 -2.07
C GLY A 178 5.38 -4.10 -0.54
N TRP A 179 4.84 -5.11 0.16
CA TRP A 179 4.80 -5.20 1.63
C TRP A 179 6.18 -5.11 2.31
N LYS A 180 7.21 -5.48 1.54
CA LYS A 180 8.61 -5.44 1.92
C LYS A 180 9.20 -4.10 1.48
N ALA A 181 9.44 -3.22 2.46
CA ALA A 181 9.99 -1.90 2.17
C ALA A 181 11.35 -1.93 1.47
N ASP A 182 12.19 -2.93 1.74
CA ASP A 182 13.43 -3.18 1.02
C ASP A 182 13.18 -3.41 -0.47
N ALA A 183 12.16 -4.17 -0.84
CA ALA A 183 11.76 -4.36 -2.24
C ALA A 183 11.21 -3.05 -2.86
N ALA A 184 10.39 -2.30 -2.10
CA ALA A 184 9.88 -1.00 -2.56
C ALA A 184 11.03 0.00 -2.82
N ILE A 185 12.01 0.06 -1.92
CA ILE A 185 13.21 0.90 -2.05
C ILE A 185 14.05 0.47 -3.24
N GLN A 186 14.26 -0.83 -3.42
CA GLN A 186 14.96 -1.35 -4.59
C GLN A 186 14.26 -0.94 -5.88
N GLY A 187 12.92 -0.94 -5.90
CA GLY A 187 12.10 -0.44 -6.99
C GLY A 187 12.31 1.05 -7.26
N LEU A 188 12.25 1.91 -6.24
CA LEU A 188 12.52 3.36 -6.36
C LEU A 188 13.95 3.64 -6.85
N GLY A 189 14.91 2.84 -6.39
CA GLY A 189 16.31 2.88 -6.82
C GLY A 189 16.51 2.47 -8.28
N ARG A 190 15.51 1.93 -8.99
CA ARG A 190 15.61 1.68 -10.44
C ARG A 190 15.56 2.97 -11.24
N THR A 191 14.84 3.99 -10.76
CA THR A 191 14.69 5.28 -11.45
C THR A 191 15.50 6.41 -10.82
N HIS A 192 16.14 6.16 -9.66
CA HIS A 192 16.98 7.13 -8.96
C HIS A 192 18.40 6.57 -8.80
N ARG A 193 19.36 7.10 -9.56
CA ARG A 193 20.77 6.66 -9.56
C ARG A 193 21.71 7.87 -9.70
N THR A 194 22.99 7.64 -9.43
CA THR A 194 24.05 8.58 -9.82
C THR A 194 24.10 8.73 -11.35
N ASN A 195 24.67 9.82 -11.86
CA ASN A 195 24.79 10.10 -13.31
C ASN A 195 23.45 10.32 -14.04
N GLN A 196 22.37 10.64 -13.32
CA GLN A 196 21.11 11.06 -13.92
C GLN A 196 21.14 12.56 -14.26
N ALA A 197 20.53 12.93 -15.39
CA ALA A 197 20.38 14.32 -15.83
C ALA A 197 19.56 15.16 -14.83
N GLN A 198 18.56 14.55 -14.19
CA GLN A 198 17.77 15.13 -13.12
C GLN A 198 17.15 14.04 -12.23
N PRO A 199 16.79 14.35 -10.97
CA PRO A 199 16.09 13.42 -10.10
C PRO A 199 14.67 13.09 -10.57
N PRO A 200 14.16 11.88 -10.28
CA PRO A 200 12.79 11.50 -10.58
C PRO A 200 11.78 12.27 -9.71
N LEU A 201 10.57 12.42 -10.23
CA LEU A 201 9.38 12.74 -9.43
C LEU A 201 8.68 11.44 -9.07
N PHE A 202 8.66 11.12 -7.79
CA PHE A 202 7.91 9.97 -7.29
C PHE A 202 6.46 10.38 -6.99
N ARG A 203 5.50 9.54 -7.43
CA ARG A 203 4.04 9.75 -7.26
C ARG A 203 3.43 8.48 -6.66
N PRO A 204 3.30 8.38 -5.33
CA PRO A 204 2.52 7.34 -4.69
C PRO A 204 1.08 7.48 -5.13
N ILE A 205 0.49 6.39 -5.60
CA ILE A 205 -0.91 6.35 -6.00
C ILE A 205 -1.67 5.59 -4.92
N ALA A 206 -2.81 6.14 -4.55
CA ALA A 206 -3.77 5.53 -3.66
C ALA A 206 -5.16 5.80 -4.20
N THR A 207 -6.09 4.90 -3.90
CA THR A 207 -7.51 5.12 -4.12
C THR A 207 -8.07 6.09 -3.07
N ASP A 208 -9.35 6.44 -3.22
CA ASP A 208 -10.11 7.19 -2.22
C ASP A 208 -10.48 6.36 -0.98
N VAL A 209 -10.10 5.07 -0.95
CA VAL A 209 -10.27 4.20 0.21
C VAL A 209 -9.27 4.58 1.31
N LYS A 210 -9.78 5.25 2.34
CA LYS A 210 -8.98 5.80 3.44
C LYS A 210 -8.05 4.79 4.11
N ALA A 211 -8.47 3.53 4.26
CA ALA A 211 -7.65 2.50 4.86
C ALA A 211 -6.36 2.19 4.09
N GLU A 212 -6.32 2.46 2.77
CA GLU A 212 -5.14 2.25 1.94
C GLU A 212 -3.95 3.11 2.37
N LYS A 213 -4.21 4.28 2.98
CA LYS A 213 -3.16 5.14 3.55
C LYS A 213 -2.27 4.43 4.56
N ARG A 214 -2.77 3.36 5.20
CA ARG A 214 -1.96 2.50 6.06
C ARG A 214 -0.75 1.92 5.33
N PHE A 215 -0.92 1.48 4.08
CA PHE A 215 0.16 0.89 3.30
C PHE A 215 1.23 1.94 3.00
N LEU A 216 0.80 3.14 2.59
CA LEU A 216 1.68 4.28 2.37
C LEU A 216 2.46 4.67 3.64
N SER A 217 1.78 4.73 4.78
CA SER A 217 2.41 5.06 6.07
C SER A 217 3.54 4.11 6.45
N THR A 218 3.38 2.82 6.17
CA THR A 218 4.41 1.81 6.48
C THR A 218 5.67 2.04 5.66
N ILE A 219 5.51 2.46 4.40
CA ILE A 219 6.60 2.74 3.47
C ILE A 219 7.26 4.07 3.81
N ALA A 220 6.47 5.12 4.09
CA ALA A 220 6.95 6.44 4.50
C ALA A 220 7.91 6.33 5.68
N ARG A 221 7.48 5.68 6.78
CA ARG A 221 8.31 5.48 7.98
C ARG A 221 9.64 4.79 7.68
N ARG A 222 9.62 3.77 6.81
CA ARG A 222 10.82 2.99 6.51
C ARG A 222 11.76 3.72 5.55
N LEU A 223 11.24 4.55 4.65
CA LEU A 223 12.06 5.47 3.84
C LEU A 223 12.76 6.52 4.71
N ASP A 224 12.08 7.08 5.71
CA ASP A 224 12.67 8.00 6.70
C ASP A 224 13.81 7.33 7.50
N THR A 225 13.63 6.05 7.83
CA THR A 225 14.63 5.25 8.54
C THR A 225 15.84 4.94 7.66
N LEU A 226 15.65 4.79 6.34
CA LEU A 226 16.72 4.37 5.42
C LEU A 226 17.74 5.45 5.11
N GLY A 227 17.29 6.71 5.07
CA GLY A 227 18.22 7.83 5.08
C GLY A 227 19.20 7.63 6.23
N ALA A 228 18.70 7.30 7.44
CA ALA A 228 19.52 7.22 8.65
C ALA A 228 20.66 6.21 8.55
N ILE A 229 20.39 5.09 7.89
CA ILE A 229 21.23 3.90 7.93
C ILE A 229 22.26 3.88 6.81
N THR A 230 21.97 4.45 5.63
CA THR A 230 22.81 4.23 4.44
C THR A 230 23.96 5.21 4.26
N ARG A 231 23.99 6.36 4.96
CA ARG A 231 25.08 7.35 4.86
C ARG A 231 25.60 7.89 6.19
N GLY A 232 25.15 7.39 7.35
CA GLY A 232 25.41 8.04 8.64
C GLY A 232 24.81 9.45 8.76
N GLN A 233 24.04 9.84 7.74
CA GLN A 233 23.25 11.06 7.61
C GLN A 233 21.92 10.59 7.09
N ARG A 234 20.83 10.98 7.75
CA ARG A 234 19.44 10.77 7.35
C ARG A 234 19.06 11.57 6.08
N GLN A 235 19.93 11.55 5.06
CA GLN A 235 19.71 12.21 3.79
C GLN A 235 19.02 11.25 2.81
N THR A 236 17.87 11.73 2.33
CA THR A 236 17.32 11.53 0.98
C THR A 236 16.89 10.11 0.57
N GLY A 237 15.86 9.59 1.23
CA GLY A 237 14.96 8.56 0.68
C GLY A 237 13.59 9.10 0.25
N GLY A 238 13.08 10.13 0.93
CA GLY A 238 11.73 10.68 0.72
C GLY A 238 11.71 12.17 0.38
N GLN A 239 12.51 12.63 -0.60
CA GLN A 239 12.45 14.01 -1.10
C GLN A 239 11.01 14.41 -1.47
N GLY A 240 10.27 15.00 -0.52
CA GLY A 240 8.86 15.36 -0.68
C GLY A 240 7.93 14.19 -1.08
N LEU A 241 8.37 12.94 -0.89
CA LEU A 241 7.62 11.77 -1.37
C LEU A 241 6.43 11.45 -0.46
N PHE A 242 6.61 11.65 0.83
CA PHE A 242 5.58 11.50 1.83
C PHE A 242 5.60 12.74 2.71
N ARG A 243 4.41 13.22 3.06
CA ARG A 243 4.27 14.26 4.07
C ARG A 243 4.42 13.61 5.44
N PRO A 244 4.92 14.35 6.45
CA PRO A 244 4.94 13.84 7.82
C PRO A 244 3.57 13.36 8.33
N GLU A 245 2.47 13.96 7.85
CA GLU A 245 1.10 13.51 8.14
C GLU A 245 0.75 12.14 7.54
N ASP A 246 1.48 11.66 6.53
CA ASP A 246 1.34 10.31 5.98
C ASP A 246 1.94 9.25 6.92
N ASN A 247 2.74 9.64 7.93
CA ASN A 247 3.22 8.75 8.96
C ASN A 247 2.19 8.59 10.10
N LEU A 248 1.28 7.65 9.89
CA LEU A 248 0.23 7.25 10.83
C LEU A 248 0.74 6.46 12.04
N GLU A 249 2.06 6.26 12.20
CA GLU A 249 2.63 5.60 13.38
C GLU A 249 3.39 6.57 14.31
N SER A 250 3.39 7.87 13.98
CA SER A 250 4.02 8.94 14.75
C SER A 250 3.42 9.10 16.17
N PRO A 251 4.14 9.73 17.11
CA PRO A 251 3.57 10.08 18.42
C PRO A 251 2.27 10.89 18.30
N TYR A 252 2.22 11.83 17.36
CA TYR A 252 1.03 12.64 17.06
C TYR A 252 -0.16 11.77 16.62
N ALA A 253 0.08 10.76 15.77
CA ALA A 253 -0.96 9.82 15.35
C ALA A 253 -1.48 8.95 16.51
N ARG A 254 -0.61 8.53 17.43
CA ARG A 254 -1.02 7.78 18.63
C ARG A 254 -1.87 8.63 19.57
N ASP A 255 -1.51 9.89 19.74
CA ASP A 255 -2.29 10.82 20.56
C ASP A 255 -3.62 11.19 19.92
N ALA A 256 -3.65 11.39 18.60
CA ALA A 256 -4.88 11.59 17.84
C ALA A 256 -5.82 10.38 17.96
N LEU A 257 -5.28 9.15 17.91
CA LEU A 257 -6.07 7.93 18.08
C LEU A 257 -6.66 7.82 19.50
N ARG A 258 -5.86 8.11 20.54
CA ARG A 258 -6.37 8.14 21.92
C ARG A 258 -7.53 9.13 22.04
N GLN A 259 -7.39 10.31 21.45
CA GLN A 259 -8.45 11.31 21.45
C GLN A 259 -9.70 10.84 20.68
N LEU A 260 -9.53 10.16 19.55
CA LEU A 260 -10.63 9.55 18.81
C LEU A 260 -11.41 8.56 19.67
N TYR A 261 -10.74 7.67 20.39
CA TYR A 261 -11.39 6.73 21.30
C TYR A 261 -12.19 7.43 22.40
N LEU A 262 -11.65 8.50 22.97
CA LEU A 262 -12.40 9.30 23.95
C LEU A 262 -13.64 9.97 23.34
N LEU A 263 -13.57 10.42 22.09
CA LEU A 263 -14.75 10.97 21.39
C LEU A 263 -15.79 9.88 21.11
N LEU A 264 -15.37 8.67 20.72
CA LEU A 264 -16.27 7.54 20.53
C LEU A 264 -17.01 7.17 21.82
N VAL A 265 -16.28 7.06 22.93
CA VAL A 265 -16.87 6.77 24.25
C VAL A 265 -17.86 7.85 24.67
N ARG A 266 -17.59 9.12 24.36
CA ARG A 266 -18.48 10.25 24.65
C ARG A 266 -19.61 10.43 23.63
N GLY A 267 -19.72 9.56 22.62
CA GLY A 267 -20.73 9.67 21.56
C GLY A 267 -20.58 10.90 20.67
N LYS A 268 -19.36 11.43 20.52
CA LYS A 268 -19.06 12.66 19.77
C LYS A 268 -18.55 12.42 18.34
N VAL A 269 -18.51 11.17 17.90
CA VAL A 269 -18.19 10.84 16.50
C VAL A 269 -19.49 10.67 15.73
N GLU A 270 -19.82 11.66 14.92
CA GLU A 270 -21.02 11.62 14.09
C GLU A 270 -21.00 10.41 13.15
N GLY A 271 -22.12 9.71 13.04
CA GLY A 271 -22.23 8.51 12.21
C GLY A 271 -21.60 7.24 12.81
N CYS A 272 -20.93 7.30 13.97
CA CYS A 272 -20.39 6.11 14.62
C CYS A 272 -20.51 6.17 16.16
N SER A 273 -21.51 5.48 16.70
CA SER A 273 -21.62 5.20 18.14
C SER A 273 -20.52 4.24 18.62
N LEU A 274 -20.23 4.24 19.92
CA LEU A 274 -19.34 3.25 20.54
C LEU A 274 -19.74 1.80 20.20
N GLU A 275 -21.00 1.43 20.36
CA GLU A 275 -21.49 0.06 20.08
C GLU A 275 -21.20 -0.36 18.64
N ARG A 276 -21.58 0.49 17.67
CA ARG A 276 -21.27 0.28 16.25
C ARG A 276 -19.76 0.12 15.99
N PHE A 277 -18.92 0.94 16.63
CA PHE A 277 -17.47 0.83 16.50
C PHE A 277 -16.96 -0.52 17.04
N GLU A 278 -17.33 -0.89 18.26
CA GLU A 278 -16.86 -2.12 18.90
C GLU A 278 -17.36 -3.37 18.17
N SER A 279 -18.62 -3.35 17.70
CA SER A 279 -19.20 -4.44 16.91
C SER A 279 -18.49 -4.62 15.57
N ALA A 280 -18.22 -3.52 14.84
CA ALA A 280 -17.60 -3.60 13.53
C ALA A 280 -16.10 -3.91 13.58
N THR A 281 -15.39 -3.47 14.63
CA THR A 281 -13.93 -3.63 14.75
C THR A 281 -13.50 -4.80 15.63
N GLY A 282 -14.39 -5.29 16.50
CA GLY A 282 -14.06 -6.23 17.57
C GLY A 282 -13.16 -5.63 18.66
N LEU A 283 -12.93 -4.31 18.66
CA LEU A 283 -12.12 -3.63 19.68
C LEU A 283 -13.00 -3.24 20.86
N LYS A 284 -12.45 -3.40 22.07
CA LYS A 284 -13.09 -2.95 23.31
C LYS A 284 -12.37 -1.74 23.87
N LEU A 285 -13.12 -0.66 24.08
CA LEU A 285 -12.62 0.60 24.65
C LEU A 285 -13.02 0.75 26.12
N MET A 286 -14.04 0.02 26.57
CA MET A 286 -14.54 0.06 27.93
C MET A 286 -14.49 -1.32 28.61
N ASP A 287 -14.41 -1.30 29.94
CA ASP A 287 -14.59 -2.44 30.84
C ASP A 287 -15.63 -2.09 31.94
N ALA A 288 -15.76 -2.93 32.96
CA ALA A 288 -16.70 -2.74 34.06
C ALA A 288 -16.46 -1.44 34.87
N ASN A 289 -15.25 -0.90 34.84
CA ASN A 289 -14.82 0.27 35.62
C ASN A 289 -14.77 1.56 34.78
N GLY A 290 -15.03 1.50 33.47
CA GLY A 290 -15.04 2.65 32.58
C GLY A 290 -14.16 2.46 31.36
N ILE A 291 -13.39 3.47 30.98
CA ILE A 291 -12.46 3.37 29.85
C ILE A 291 -11.27 2.52 30.28
N LYS A 292 -10.85 1.58 29.41
CA LYS A 292 -9.68 0.75 29.67
C LYS A 292 -8.41 1.58 29.78
N ASP A 293 -7.56 1.25 30.75
CA ASP A 293 -6.23 1.86 30.89
C ASP A 293 -5.35 1.57 29.65
N GLU A 294 -5.39 0.31 29.19
CA GLU A 294 -4.70 -0.13 27.98
C GLU A 294 -5.65 -0.13 26.77
N LEU A 295 -5.62 0.98 26.03
CA LEU A 295 -6.37 1.14 24.78
C LEU A 295 -5.67 0.45 23.60
N PRO A 296 -6.43 -0.04 22.60
CA PRO A 296 -5.85 -0.73 21.44
C PRO A 296 -4.85 0.14 20.67
N PRO A 297 -3.65 -0.37 20.34
CA PRO A 297 -2.60 0.41 19.69
C PRO A 297 -2.95 0.75 18.25
N ILE A 298 -2.25 1.74 17.68
CA ILE A 298 -2.51 2.26 16.34
C ILE A 298 -2.40 1.20 15.24
N THR A 299 -1.45 0.28 15.36
CA THR A 299 -1.30 -0.83 14.42
C THR A 299 -2.54 -1.73 14.43
N THR A 300 -3.12 -2.00 15.59
CA THR A 300 -4.35 -2.79 15.72
C THR A 300 -5.55 -2.03 15.15
N PHE A 301 -5.69 -0.73 15.45
CA PHE A 301 -6.73 0.12 14.88
C PHE A 301 -6.69 0.14 13.35
N LEU A 302 -5.53 0.44 12.76
CA LEU A 302 -5.34 0.48 11.32
C LEU A 302 -5.57 -0.89 10.66
N ASN A 303 -5.25 -1.99 11.35
CA ASN A 303 -5.62 -3.34 10.91
C ASN A 303 -7.12 -3.56 10.86
N ARG A 304 -7.85 -3.17 11.90
CA ARG A 304 -9.32 -3.33 11.93
C ARG A 304 -10.00 -2.45 10.91
N LEU A 305 -9.46 -1.25 10.65
CA LEU A 305 -10.00 -0.32 9.67
C LEU A 305 -10.04 -0.93 8.25
N LEU A 306 -9.07 -1.78 7.88
CA LEU A 306 -9.06 -2.47 6.57
C LEU A 306 -10.27 -3.39 6.35
N ALA A 307 -10.88 -3.90 7.43
CA ALA A 307 -12.02 -4.82 7.36
C ALA A 307 -13.37 -4.10 7.40
N LEU A 308 -13.39 -2.78 7.56
CA LEU A 308 -14.62 -2.00 7.64
C LEU A 308 -15.15 -1.66 6.24
N THR A 309 -16.45 -1.40 6.14
CA THR A 309 -17.03 -0.84 4.92
C THR A 309 -16.42 0.53 4.61
N ILE A 310 -16.31 0.89 3.33
CA ILE A 310 -15.72 2.17 2.88
C ILE A 310 -16.40 3.37 3.59
N ALA A 311 -17.72 3.31 3.77
CA ALA A 311 -18.45 4.36 4.48
C ALA A 311 -17.99 4.52 5.94
N LEU A 312 -17.84 3.40 6.67
CA LEU A 312 -17.40 3.44 8.07
C LEU A 312 -15.91 3.81 8.20
N GLN A 313 -15.07 3.36 7.25
CA GLN A 313 -13.70 3.86 7.13
C GLN A 313 -13.69 5.37 6.95
N GLY A 314 -14.53 5.91 6.05
CA GLY A 314 -14.65 7.34 5.80
C GLY A 314 -15.00 8.12 7.07
N ILE A 315 -15.99 7.66 7.83
CA ILE A 315 -16.40 8.29 9.10
C ILE A 315 -15.24 8.31 10.11
N LEU A 316 -14.71 7.14 10.45
CA LEU A 316 -13.70 7.01 11.50
C LEU A 316 -12.38 7.67 11.12
N PHE A 317 -11.96 7.50 9.87
CA PHE A 317 -10.69 8.02 9.40
C PHE A 317 -10.72 9.53 9.18
N THR A 318 -11.84 10.10 8.76
CA THR A 318 -11.97 11.57 8.66
C THR A 318 -11.87 12.23 10.03
N ALA A 319 -12.57 11.69 11.03
CA ALA A 319 -12.45 12.17 12.41
C ALA A 319 -11.02 12.03 12.94
N PHE A 320 -10.36 10.90 12.65
CA PHE A 320 -8.96 10.68 12.99
C PHE A 320 -8.00 11.67 12.30
N GLU A 321 -8.15 11.89 11.00
CA GLU A 321 -7.32 12.83 10.21
C GLU A 321 -7.43 14.25 10.76
N GLN A 322 -8.65 14.72 11.08
CA GLN A 322 -8.87 16.04 11.68
C GLN A 322 -8.12 16.20 13.00
N LEU A 323 -8.16 15.17 13.86
CA LEU A 323 -7.43 15.17 15.13
C LEU A 323 -5.92 15.16 14.89
N LEU A 324 -5.44 14.36 13.95
CA LEU A 324 -4.02 14.29 13.60
C LEU A 324 -3.51 15.62 13.07
N THR A 325 -4.22 16.25 12.13
CA THR A 325 -3.89 17.57 11.61
C THR A 325 -3.83 18.60 12.73
N ALA A 326 -4.83 18.65 13.61
CA ALA A 326 -4.83 19.59 14.74
C ALA A 326 -3.66 19.35 15.72
N LYS A 327 -3.27 18.10 15.95
CA LYS A 327 -2.10 17.76 16.79
C LYS A 327 -0.79 18.21 16.15
N ILE A 328 -0.64 18.00 14.86
CA ILE A 328 0.54 18.42 14.09
C ILE A 328 0.64 19.94 14.08
N GLU A 329 -0.43 20.65 13.70
CA GLU A 329 -0.49 22.10 13.67
C GLU A 329 -0.20 22.72 15.04
N GLY A 330 -0.78 22.15 16.11
CA GLY A 330 -0.52 22.57 17.49
C GLY A 330 0.94 22.38 17.90
N ALA A 331 1.56 21.27 17.52
CA ALA A 331 2.98 21.04 17.77
C ALA A 331 3.88 22.00 16.98
N ILE A 332 3.52 22.33 15.73
CA ILE A 332 4.24 23.28 14.89
C ILE A 332 4.19 24.68 15.52
N ALA A 333 2.99 25.13 15.90
CA ALA A 333 2.78 26.42 16.55
C ALA A 333 3.54 26.54 17.88
N ALA A 334 3.68 25.44 18.62
CA ALA A 334 4.43 25.38 19.87
C ALA A 334 5.95 25.20 19.68
N GLY A 335 6.44 25.04 18.44
CA GLY A 335 7.87 24.83 18.14
C GLY A 335 8.42 23.49 18.66
N ILE A 336 7.55 22.55 19.02
CA ILE A 336 7.91 21.20 19.51
C ILE A 336 7.63 20.12 18.47
N TYR A 337 7.31 20.52 17.24
CA TYR A 337 7.08 19.59 16.16
C TYR A 337 8.38 18.95 15.72
N ASP A 338 8.48 17.64 15.91
CA ASP A 338 9.55 16.83 15.36
C ASP A 338 9.26 16.61 13.87
N VAL A 339 9.73 17.54 13.05
CA VAL A 339 9.74 17.43 11.58
C VAL A 339 10.64 16.26 11.12
N GLY A 340 11.39 15.64 12.03
CA GLY A 340 12.45 14.71 11.70
C GLY A 340 13.70 15.49 11.29
N LEU A 341 14.09 15.40 10.02
CA LEU A 341 15.25 16.14 9.52
C LEU A 341 14.88 17.16 8.47
N GLU A 342 15.31 18.37 8.75
CA GLU A 342 15.10 19.52 7.90
C GLU A 342 16.31 19.68 6.97
N THR A 343 16.04 19.78 5.67
CA THR A 343 17.06 20.20 4.71
C THR A 343 17.04 21.71 4.65
N LEU A 344 18.00 22.34 5.30
CA LEU A 344 18.19 23.78 5.20
C LEU A 344 18.72 24.10 3.80
N THR A 345 18.08 25.05 3.12
CA THR A 345 18.49 25.53 1.78
C THR A 345 18.93 26.98 1.90
N ALA A 346 20.15 27.29 1.46
CA ALA A 346 20.74 28.62 1.52
C ALA A 346 21.80 28.79 0.43
N GLU A 347 22.21 30.03 0.13
CA GLU A 347 23.37 30.25 -0.76
C GLU A 347 24.67 29.79 -0.09
N GLY A 348 24.71 29.78 1.25
CA GLY A 348 25.75 29.12 2.02
C GLY A 348 25.41 28.93 3.50
N PHE A 349 26.03 27.93 4.11
CA PHE A 349 26.00 27.71 5.56
C PHE A 349 27.40 27.88 6.14
N THR A 350 27.53 28.68 7.19
CA THR A 350 28.79 28.81 7.94
C THR A 350 28.59 28.31 9.36
N VAL A 351 29.41 27.36 9.80
CA VAL A 351 29.39 26.89 11.20
C VAL A 351 30.03 27.97 12.09
N THR A 352 29.25 28.58 12.96
CA THR A 352 29.69 29.61 13.91
C THR A 352 29.95 29.07 15.31
N GLY A 353 29.46 27.87 15.62
CA GLY A 353 29.64 27.23 16.93
C GLY A 353 29.71 25.70 16.84
N ARG A 354 30.53 25.09 17.70
CA ARG A 354 30.64 23.63 17.85
C ARG A 354 30.73 23.28 19.34
N GLN A 355 29.86 22.39 19.80
CA GLN A 355 29.88 21.90 21.18
C GLN A 355 29.59 20.40 21.20
N THR A 356 30.43 19.62 21.89
CA THR A 356 30.12 18.20 22.16
C THR A 356 29.09 18.12 23.29
N ILE A 357 27.94 17.49 23.02
CA ILE A 357 26.83 17.37 23.98
C ILE A 357 26.73 15.96 24.58
N TYR A 358 27.34 14.96 23.95
CA TYR A 358 27.40 13.60 24.46
C TYR A 358 28.56 12.84 23.84
N THR A 359 29.20 11.96 24.61
CA THR A 359 30.23 11.04 24.13
C THR A 359 29.85 9.63 24.55
N HIS A 360 29.72 8.73 23.57
CA HIS A 360 29.31 7.36 23.81
C HIS A 360 30.42 6.59 24.57
N PRO A 361 30.13 6.02 25.76
CA PRO A 361 31.15 5.50 26.66
C PRO A 361 31.89 4.26 26.12
N GLY A 362 31.25 3.46 25.26
CA GLY A 362 31.86 2.25 24.71
C GLY A 362 32.65 2.45 23.41
N THR A 363 32.38 3.53 22.66
CA THR A 363 32.95 3.73 21.30
C THR A 363 33.71 5.04 21.15
N GLY A 364 33.60 5.96 22.12
CA GLY A 364 34.16 7.31 22.02
C GLY A 364 33.47 8.22 21.00
N ALA A 365 32.35 7.77 20.39
CA ALA A 365 31.64 8.55 19.39
C ALA A 365 31.01 9.81 20.01
N GLU A 366 31.29 10.97 19.44
CA GLU A 366 30.80 12.26 19.91
C GLU A 366 29.53 12.69 19.17
N THR A 367 28.50 13.09 19.92
CA THR A 367 27.37 13.87 19.41
C THR A 367 27.69 15.35 19.59
N ARG A 368 27.65 16.12 18.50
CA ARG A 368 28.00 17.54 18.49
C ARG A 368 26.79 18.40 18.11
N LEU A 369 26.55 19.43 18.91
CA LEU A 369 25.69 20.56 18.58
C LEU A 369 26.48 21.54 17.70
N LEU A 370 25.90 21.92 16.56
CA LEU A 370 26.47 22.90 15.64
C LEU A 370 25.55 24.13 15.59
N THR A 371 26.14 25.31 15.75
CA THR A 371 25.46 26.58 15.44
C THR A 371 25.86 26.99 14.03
N ILE A 372 24.88 27.31 13.19
CA ILE A 372 25.09 27.65 11.78
C ILE A 372 24.46 29.02 11.49
N ALA A 373 25.18 29.85 10.75
CA ALA A 373 24.67 31.08 10.16
C ALA A 373 24.35 30.86 8.68
N GLN A 374 23.18 31.33 8.27
CA GLN A 374 22.68 31.26 6.90
C GLN A 374 23.11 32.52 6.11
N ARG A 375 23.58 32.34 4.87
CA ARG A 375 23.84 33.42 3.91
C ARG A 375 22.83 33.39 2.78
#